data_AF-A0A9W8I287-F1
#
_entry.id   AF-A0A9W8I287-F1
#
_cell.length_a   1.000
_cell.length_b   1.000
_cell.length_c   1.000
_cell.angle_alpha   90.00
_cell.angle_beta   90.00
_cell.angle_gamma   90.00
#
_symmetry.space_group_name_H-M   'P 1'
#
loop_
_entity.id
_entity.type
_entity.pdbx_description
1 polymer ?
#
loop_
_entity_poly.entity_id
_entity_poly.type
_entity_poly.pdbx_seq_one_letter_code
_entity_poly.pdbx_strand_id
1 'polypeptide(L)'
;MVAYDIGAEILQRNPFASIVQDQKVMIIPSFTLESGAVLKNVPVAYKTWGELNEQRNNCMVICHALTGSSDVADWWGPLLGSRRAFDTDHFFVVCCNVLGSPYGTASPVTINPDTGLPYGPDFPLTTVRDDIRLHRLVLDALGVRQIAICIGGSLGGMQCLEWGMLGADYVRVIVPIATCGKHSAWGISWGEAQRQSIYSDPNYCNGRYTAEKKPDNGLSAARMSALLTYRSRDSFESRFGRKMMTSGRVRVYQSSNLKDSGSAAPEAAESGSTTPQATNDDREASSIFSAQSYLRYQGE
;
A
#
# COMPACT_ATOMS: atom_id res chain seq x y z
N MET A 1 -14.85 11.03 -22.86
CA MET A 1 -14.79 10.64 -21.44
C MET A 1 -15.62 11.62 -20.67
N VAL A 2 -16.69 11.16 -20.05
CA VAL A 2 -17.47 12.00 -19.14
C VAL A 2 -16.83 11.80 -17.77
N ALA A 3 -16.26 12.85 -17.19
CA ALA A 3 -15.91 12.88 -15.78
C ALA A 3 -17.22 12.89 -15.01
N TYR A 4 -17.84 11.72 -14.87
CA TYR A 4 -19.02 11.58 -14.05
C TYR A 4 -18.63 11.79 -12.60
N ASP A 5 -19.44 12.57 -11.88
CA ASP A 5 -19.45 12.65 -10.43
C ASP A 5 -19.98 11.34 -9.78
N ILE A 6 -19.76 10.19 -10.42
CA ILE A 6 -20.02 8.83 -9.90
C ILE A 6 -18.95 8.45 -8.86
N GLY A 7 -17.88 9.24 -8.72
CA GLY A 7 -16.82 9.04 -7.75
C GLY A 7 -17.37 8.88 -6.32
N ALA A 8 -18.39 9.66 -5.94
CA ALA A 8 -18.96 9.62 -4.59
C ALA A 8 -19.56 8.25 -4.22
N GLU A 9 -20.33 7.60 -5.09
CA GLU A 9 -20.99 6.32 -4.76
C GLU A 9 -20.00 5.15 -4.70
N ILE A 10 -18.96 5.15 -5.55
CA ILE A 10 -17.92 4.13 -5.55
C ILE A 10 -17.01 4.28 -4.33
N LEU A 11 -16.69 5.52 -3.95
CA LEU A 11 -15.94 5.81 -2.73
C LEU A 11 -16.74 5.44 -1.47
N GLN A 12 -18.06 5.66 -1.45
CA GLN A 12 -18.92 5.37 -0.29
C GLN A 12 -18.96 3.88 0.09
N ARG A 13 -18.77 2.96 -0.86
CA ARG A 13 -18.77 1.51 -0.58
C ARG A 13 -17.40 0.96 -0.17
N ASN A 14 -16.33 1.72 -0.36
CA ASN A 14 -14.98 1.34 0.04
C ASN A 14 -14.54 2.17 1.26
N PRO A 15 -14.53 1.59 2.48
CA PRO A 15 -14.22 2.32 3.70
C PRO A 15 -12.77 2.83 3.75
N PHE A 16 -11.87 2.31 2.92
CA PHE A 16 -10.48 2.76 2.87
C PHE A 16 -10.29 3.96 1.95
N ALA A 17 -11.14 4.11 0.94
CA ALA A 17 -11.03 5.23 0.01
C ALA A 17 -11.45 6.55 0.67
N SER A 18 -12.32 6.50 1.68
CA SER A 18 -12.69 7.68 2.48
C SER A 18 -11.59 8.19 3.41
N ILE A 19 -10.52 7.41 3.64
CA ILE A 19 -9.35 7.85 4.41
C ILE A 19 -8.64 8.99 3.66
N VAL A 20 -8.58 8.89 2.33
CA VAL A 20 -7.92 9.86 1.46
C VAL A 20 -8.89 10.99 1.16
N GLN A 21 -8.72 12.13 1.83
CA GLN A 21 -9.59 13.29 1.67
C GLN A 21 -9.40 13.96 0.30
N ASP A 22 -10.48 14.51 -0.25
CA ASP A 22 -10.49 15.35 -1.45
C ASP A 22 -9.84 14.72 -2.70
N GLN A 23 -9.88 13.39 -2.80
CA GLN A 23 -9.45 12.69 -4.01
C GLN A 23 -10.52 12.71 -5.10
N LYS A 24 -10.07 12.78 -6.35
CA LYS A 24 -10.92 12.66 -7.53
C LYS A 24 -10.88 11.21 -8.02
N VAL A 25 -11.97 10.75 -8.62
CA VAL A 25 -12.04 9.42 -9.24
C VAL A 25 -12.48 9.56 -10.68
N MET A 26 -11.73 8.94 -11.59
CA MET A 26 -12.10 8.81 -12.99
C MET A 26 -12.52 7.37 -13.28
N ILE A 27 -13.64 7.19 -13.99
CA ILE A 27 -14.09 5.87 -14.42
C ILE A 27 -13.63 5.61 -15.84
N ILE A 28 -12.76 4.61 -16.01
CA ILE A 28 -12.34 4.11 -17.31
C ILE A 28 -13.30 2.97 -17.70
N PRO A 29 -14.12 3.10 -18.77
CA PRO A 29 -15.19 2.15 -19.05
C PRO A 29 -14.72 0.70 -19.24
N SER A 30 -13.54 0.52 -19.83
CA SER A 30 -12.92 -0.78 -20.04
C SER A 30 -11.41 -0.64 -20.09
N PHE A 31 -10.69 -1.57 -19.47
CA PHE A 31 -9.23 -1.62 -19.47
C PHE A 31 -8.74 -3.06 -19.56
N THR A 32 -7.91 -3.35 -20.56
CA THR A 32 -7.32 -4.68 -20.77
C THR A 32 -5.92 -4.73 -20.16
N LEU A 33 -5.76 -5.58 -19.15
CA LEU A 33 -4.49 -5.85 -18.49
C LEU A 33 -3.51 -6.56 -19.42
N GLU A 34 -2.22 -6.55 -19.11
CA GLU A 34 -1.23 -7.29 -19.89
C GLU A 34 -1.49 -8.81 -19.92
N SER A 35 -2.17 -9.32 -18.89
CA SER A 35 -2.61 -10.72 -18.81
C SER A 35 -3.75 -11.06 -19.79
N GLY A 36 -4.34 -10.06 -20.44
CA GLY A 36 -5.53 -10.21 -21.29
C GLY A 36 -6.86 -10.14 -20.54
N ALA A 37 -6.85 -10.13 -19.20
CA ALA A 37 -8.05 -9.90 -18.41
C ALA A 37 -8.61 -8.49 -18.64
N VAL A 38 -9.94 -8.37 -18.71
CA VAL A 38 -10.63 -7.10 -18.96
C VAL A 38 -11.34 -6.63 -17.70
N LEU A 39 -10.93 -5.47 -17.19
CA LEU A 39 -11.62 -4.77 -16.12
C LEU A 39 -12.64 -3.81 -16.73
N LYS A 40 -13.85 -3.76 -16.17
CA LYS A 40 -14.95 -2.88 -16.60
C LYS A 40 -15.21 -1.81 -15.54
N ASN A 41 -15.61 -0.62 -15.98
CA ASN A 41 -15.93 0.52 -15.10
C ASN A 41 -14.85 0.77 -14.04
N VAL A 42 -13.59 0.84 -14.48
CA VAL A 42 -12.41 0.85 -13.63
C VAL A 42 -12.27 2.21 -12.96
N PRO A 43 -12.48 2.34 -11.63
CA PRO A 43 -12.17 3.57 -10.94
C PRO A 43 -10.66 3.77 -10.86
N VAL A 44 -10.22 4.99 -11.10
CA VAL A 44 -8.84 5.44 -10.92
C VAL A 44 -8.87 6.68 -10.03
N ALA A 45 -8.40 6.51 -8.81
CA ALA A 45 -8.27 7.58 -7.83
C ALA A 45 -7.02 8.41 -8.12
N TYR A 46 -7.13 9.74 -8.01
CA TYR A 46 -6.01 10.65 -8.19
C TYR A 46 -6.20 11.97 -7.44
N LYS A 47 -5.10 12.65 -7.14
CA LYS A 47 -5.09 14.03 -6.63
C LYS A 47 -4.18 14.90 -7.49
N THR A 48 -4.49 16.19 -7.51
CA THR A 48 -3.81 17.20 -8.33
C THR A 48 -3.54 18.45 -7.51
N TRP A 49 -2.42 19.11 -7.76
CA TRP A 49 -2.06 20.40 -7.18
C TRP A 49 -1.44 21.31 -8.25
N GLY A 50 -1.65 22.62 -8.14
CA GLY A 50 -1.27 23.57 -9.18
C GLY A 50 -2.14 23.45 -10.44
N GLU A 51 -1.71 24.10 -11.52
CA GLU A 51 -2.48 24.23 -12.76
C GLU A 51 -1.65 23.85 -13.99
N LEU A 52 -2.31 23.24 -14.99
CA LEU A 52 -1.70 23.01 -16.29
C LEU A 52 -1.50 24.35 -17.01
N ASN A 53 -0.31 24.58 -17.54
CA ASN A 53 -0.04 25.73 -18.38
C ASN A 53 -0.72 25.59 -19.76
N GLU A 54 -0.73 26.68 -20.54
CA GLU A 54 -1.36 26.71 -21.87
C GLU A 54 -0.79 25.64 -22.82
N GLN A 55 0.52 25.36 -22.72
CA GLN A 55 1.19 24.34 -23.53
C GLN A 55 0.92 22.91 -23.02
N ARG A 56 0.33 22.76 -21.83
CA ARG A 56 0.03 21.51 -21.12
C ARG A 56 1.24 20.58 -20.98
N ASN A 57 2.42 21.18 -20.75
CA ASN A 57 3.71 20.49 -20.71
C ASN A 57 4.43 20.64 -19.35
N ASN A 58 3.77 21.19 -18.34
CA ASN A 58 4.28 21.37 -16.98
C ASN A 58 3.78 20.29 -16.00
N CYS A 59 3.35 19.13 -16.47
CA CYS A 59 2.87 18.07 -15.60
C CYS A 59 4.02 17.41 -14.82
N MET A 60 3.90 17.34 -13.49
CA MET A 60 4.78 16.56 -12.62
C MET A 60 4.02 15.35 -12.09
N VAL A 61 4.42 14.15 -12.51
CA VAL A 61 3.84 12.90 -12.01
C VAL A 61 4.60 12.43 -10.78
N ILE A 62 3.90 12.27 -9.67
CA ILE A 62 4.44 11.67 -8.45
C ILE A 62 3.88 10.26 -8.31
N CYS A 63 4.76 9.27 -8.20
CA CYS A 63 4.41 7.87 -8.05
C CYS A 63 4.58 7.43 -6.58
N HIS A 64 3.50 6.97 -5.95
CA HIS A 64 3.51 6.57 -4.54
C HIS A 64 4.12 5.17 -4.32
N ALA A 65 4.57 4.89 -3.09
CA ALA A 65 5.12 3.59 -2.69
C ALA A 65 4.00 2.56 -2.36
N LEU A 66 4.38 1.31 -2.04
CA LEU A 66 3.46 0.16 -1.89
C LEU A 66 2.21 0.43 -1.03
N THR A 67 2.38 1.07 0.13
CA THR A 67 1.27 1.38 1.06
C THR A 67 0.92 2.86 1.07
N GLY A 68 1.39 3.62 0.09
CA GLY A 68 1.02 5.02 -0.10
C GLY A 68 -0.33 5.15 -0.79
N SER A 69 -0.87 6.37 -0.79
CA SER A 69 -2.09 6.73 -1.53
C SER A 69 -1.77 7.84 -2.53
N SER A 70 -2.78 8.28 -3.29
CA SER A 70 -2.66 9.44 -4.17
C SER A 70 -2.44 10.76 -3.42
N ASP A 71 -2.58 10.82 -2.09
CA ASP A 71 -2.38 12.05 -1.33
C ASP A 71 -0.92 12.29 -0.93
N VAL A 72 -0.18 12.89 -1.85
CA VAL A 72 1.23 13.26 -1.66
C VAL A 72 1.43 14.17 -0.44
N ALA A 73 0.43 15.01 -0.09
CA ALA A 73 0.56 15.92 1.04
C ALA A 73 0.67 15.18 2.38
N ASP A 74 0.10 13.97 2.48
CA ASP A 74 0.13 13.15 3.70
C ASP A 74 1.53 12.57 3.98
N TRP A 75 2.21 12.05 2.94
CA TRP A 75 3.48 11.31 3.12
C TRP A 75 4.73 12.05 2.61
N TRP A 76 4.56 13.09 1.78
CA TRP A 76 5.63 13.96 1.29
C TRP A 76 5.26 15.46 1.36
N GLY A 77 4.33 15.84 2.24
CA GLY A 77 3.86 17.22 2.42
C GLY A 77 4.94 18.32 2.48
N PRO A 78 6.05 18.15 3.22
CA PRO A 78 7.11 19.16 3.27
C PRO A 78 7.78 19.48 1.92
N LEU A 79 7.64 18.60 0.93
CA LEU A 79 8.16 18.78 -0.43
C LEU A 79 7.16 19.46 -1.37
N LEU A 80 5.89 19.58 -0.97
CA LEU A 80 4.80 20.07 -1.81
C LEU A 80 4.43 21.53 -1.48
N GLY A 81 4.27 22.36 -2.51
CA GLY A 81 3.77 23.73 -2.41
C GLY A 81 4.72 24.78 -3.01
N SER A 82 4.33 26.06 -2.90
CA SER A 82 5.07 27.20 -3.46
C SER A 82 6.56 27.19 -3.07
N ARG A 83 7.43 27.24 -4.08
CA ARG A 83 8.91 27.24 -3.94
C ARG A 83 9.47 26.00 -3.22
N ARG A 84 8.74 24.88 -3.23
CA ARG A 84 9.22 23.57 -2.75
C ARG A 84 9.69 22.70 -3.91
N ALA A 85 10.09 21.45 -3.63
CA ALA A 85 10.54 20.53 -4.68
C ALA A 85 9.42 20.18 -5.66
N PHE A 86 8.19 20.01 -5.16
CA PHE A 86 6.97 19.86 -5.94
C PHE A 86 6.27 21.22 -5.97
N ASP A 87 6.86 22.13 -6.73
CA ASP A 87 6.43 23.53 -6.80
C ASP A 87 5.11 23.67 -7.55
N THR A 88 4.03 23.87 -6.81
CA THR A 88 2.67 23.99 -7.36
C THR A 88 2.43 25.31 -8.09
N ASP A 89 3.35 26.28 -7.98
CA ASP A 89 3.26 27.54 -8.72
C ASP A 89 3.73 27.37 -10.18
N HIS A 90 4.55 26.34 -10.45
CA HIS A 90 5.14 26.09 -11.76
C HIS A 90 4.66 24.80 -12.40
N PHE A 91 4.34 23.78 -11.60
CA PHE A 91 3.96 22.46 -12.08
C PHE A 91 2.50 22.14 -11.75
N PHE A 92 1.85 21.47 -12.70
CA PHE A 92 0.66 20.68 -12.44
C PHE A 92 1.09 19.34 -11.86
N VAL A 93 1.08 19.24 -10.54
CA VAL A 93 1.45 18.02 -9.82
C VAL A 93 0.27 17.05 -9.82
N VAL A 94 0.50 15.79 -10.16
CA VAL A 94 -0.52 14.73 -10.16
C VAL A 94 0.03 13.45 -9.56
N CYS A 95 -0.79 12.79 -8.75
CA CYS A 95 -0.50 11.45 -8.22
C CYS A 95 -1.74 10.59 -8.41
N CYS A 96 -1.58 9.48 -9.15
CA CYS A 96 -2.62 8.49 -9.36
C CYS A 96 -2.38 7.29 -8.45
N ASN A 97 -3.44 6.76 -7.85
CA ASN A 97 -3.37 5.57 -7.02
C ASN A 97 -3.28 4.31 -7.91
N VAL A 98 -2.41 3.37 -7.55
CA VAL A 98 -2.16 2.13 -8.34
C VAL A 98 -3.32 1.13 -8.26
N LEU A 99 -3.40 0.23 -9.24
CA LEU A 99 -4.28 -0.93 -9.21
C LEU A 99 -3.95 -1.83 -8.01
N GLY A 100 -4.97 -2.45 -7.42
CA GLY A 100 -4.82 -3.30 -6.23
C GLY A 100 -4.75 -2.53 -4.90
N SER A 101 -4.51 -1.21 -4.93
CA SER A 101 -4.52 -0.38 -3.73
C SER A 101 -5.95 -0.17 -3.19
N PRO A 102 -6.17 -0.22 -1.86
CA PRO A 102 -7.50 -0.03 -1.28
C PRO A 102 -7.96 1.45 -1.33
N TYR A 103 -7.12 2.38 -1.77
CA TYR A 103 -7.36 3.82 -1.64
C TYR A 103 -8.15 4.47 -2.80
N GLY A 104 -8.93 3.67 -3.56
CA GLY A 104 -9.93 4.20 -4.50
C GLY A 104 -9.77 3.77 -5.97
N THR A 105 -8.59 3.32 -6.37
CA THR A 105 -8.39 2.67 -7.68
C THR A 105 -8.87 1.21 -7.61
N ALA A 106 -9.26 0.63 -8.75
CA ALA A 106 -9.74 -0.75 -8.83
C ALA A 106 -8.81 -1.73 -8.10
N SER A 107 -9.38 -2.52 -7.20
CA SER A 107 -8.65 -3.37 -6.26
C SER A 107 -9.55 -4.51 -5.72
N PRO A 108 -9.02 -5.42 -4.88
CA PRO A 108 -9.82 -6.45 -4.21
C PRO A 108 -11.05 -5.92 -3.46
N VAL A 109 -11.04 -4.67 -2.99
CA VAL A 109 -12.17 -4.08 -2.25
C VAL A 109 -13.18 -3.37 -3.17
N THR A 110 -12.88 -3.26 -4.47
CA THR A 110 -13.81 -2.69 -5.46
C THR A 110 -14.90 -3.69 -5.81
N ILE A 111 -16.13 -3.22 -6.05
CA ILE A 111 -17.24 -4.05 -6.51
C ILE A 111 -16.99 -4.49 -7.96
N ASN A 112 -17.05 -5.80 -8.19
CA ASN A 112 -17.05 -6.38 -9.52
C ASN A 112 -18.42 -6.14 -10.18
N PRO A 113 -18.48 -5.44 -11.33
CA PRO A 113 -19.75 -5.13 -11.99
C PRO A 113 -20.48 -6.36 -12.53
N ASP A 114 -19.79 -7.47 -12.76
CA ASP A 114 -20.39 -8.70 -13.29
C ASP A 114 -21.06 -9.53 -12.18
N THR A 115 -20.64 -9.38 -10.91
CA THR A 115 -21.16 -10.16 -9.78
C THR A 115 -21.91 -9.33 -8.74
N GLY A 116 -21.72 -8.01 -8.72
CA GLY A 116 -22.26 -7.11 -7.71
C GLY A 116 -21.59 -7.24 -6.33
N LEU A 117 -20.54 -8.06 -6.20
CA LEU A 117 -19.78 -8.29 -4.96
C LEU A 117 -18.36 -7.73 -5.08
N PRO A 118 -17.65 -7.43 -3.98
CA PRO A 118 -16.23 -7.10 -4.03
C PRO A 118 -15.43 -8.18 -4.78
N TYR A 119 -14.41 -7.78 -5.56
CA TYR A 119 -13.54 -8.75 -6.25
C TYR A 119 -12.87 -9.73 -5.28
N GLY A 120 -12.47 -9.26 -4.10
CA GLY A 120 -11.75 -10.05 -3.11
C GLY A 120 -10.51 -10.73 -3.72
N PRO A 121 -10.28 -12.02 -3.45
CA PRO A 121 -9.14 -12.76 -4.00
C PRO A 121 -9.25 -13.03 -5.50
N ASP A 122 -10.39 -12.74 -6.13
CA ASP A 122 -10.60 -12.93 -7.58
C ASP A 122 -10.19 -11.69 -8.39
N PHE A 123 -9.68 -10.62 -7.73
CA PHE A 123 -9.11 -9.49 -8.44
C PHE A 123 -7.90 -9.96 -9.27
N PRO A 124 -7.84 -9.65 -10.58
CA PRO A 124 -6.77 -10.15 -11.43
C PRO A 124 -5.41 -9.57 -11.01
N LEU A 125 -4.35 -10.35 -11.24
CA LEU A 125 -2.99 -9.86 -11.06
C LEU A 125 -2.71 -8.74 -12.07
N THR A 126 -2.13 -7.65 -11.56
CA THR A 126 -1.76 -6.47 -12.33
C THR A 126 -0.25 -6.27 -12.28
N THR A 127 0.25 -5.43 -13.18
CA THR A 127 1.67 -5.07 -13.23
C THR A 127 1.88 -3.57 -13.17
N VAL A 128 3.13 -3.16 -12.94
CA VAL A 128 3.51 -1.74 -13.01
C VAL A 128 3.20 -1.15 -14.39
N ARG A 129 3.28 -1.94 -15.47
CA ARG A 129 2.92 -1.49 -16.82
C ARG A 129 1.43 -1.23 -16.98
N ASP A 130 0.60 -2.06 -16.36
CA ASP A 130 -0.83 -1.82 -16.30
C ASP A 130 -1.15 -0.52 -15.56
N ASP A 131 -0.47 -0.24 -14.44
CA ASP A 131 -0.59 1.05 -13.74
C ASP A 131 -0.25 2.23 -14.66
N ILE A 132 0.90 2.19 -15.34
CA ILE A 132 1.33 3.30 -16.23
C ILE A 132 0.36 3.49 -17.40
N ARG A 133 -0.09 2.40 -18.02
CA ARG A 133 -1.07 2.45 -19.11
C ARG A 133 -2.39 3.05 -18.65
N LEU A 134 -2.85 2.69 -17.45
CA LEU A 134 -4.09 3.19 -16.87
C LEU A 134 -3.97 4.66 -16.47
N HIS A 135 -2.88 5.03 -15.79
CA HIS A 135 -2.61 6.41 -15.39
C HIS A 135 -2.45 7.34 -16.59
N ARG A 136 -1.85 6.87 -17.69
CA ARG A 136 -1.80 7.62 -18.95
C ARG A 136 -3.18 8.00 -19.47
N LEU A 137 -4.17 7.10 -19.39
CA LEU A 137 -5.55 7.44 -19.78
C LEU A 137 -6.12 8.58 -18.92
N VAL A 138 -5.79 8.61 -17.63
CA VAL A 138 -6.17 9.73 -16.75
C VAL A 138 -5.47 11.03 -17.17
N LEU A 139 -4.17 10.99 -17.44
CA LEU A 139 -3.42 12.17 -17.87
C LEU A 139 -3.90 12.71 -19.23
N ASP A 140 -4.18 11.82 -20.18
CA ASP A 140 -4.73 12.17 -21.49
C ASP A 140 -6.12 12.83 -21.33
N ALA A 141 -6.95 12.33 -20.42
CA ALA A 141 -8.25 12.91 -20.09
C ALA A 141 -8.16 14.29 -19.42
N LEU A 142 -7.13 14.51 -18.60
CA LEU A 142 -6.80 15.83 -18.01
C LEU A 142 -6.17 16.78 -19.04
N GLY A 143 -5.85 16.27 -20.23
CA GLY A 143 -5.29 17.01 -21.35
C GLY A 143 -3.78 17.22 -21.27
N VAL A 144 -3.06 16.47 -20.41
CA VAL A 144 -1.60 16.53 -20.33
C VAL A 144 -1.01 16.15 -21.69
N ARG A 145 -0.18 17.03 -22.26
CA ARG A 145 0.53 16.77 -23.53
C ARG A 145 1.93 16.23 -23.31
N GLN A 146 2.57 16.63 -22.21
CA GLN A 146 3.92 16.19 -21.87
C GLN A 146 4.13 16.24 -20.35
N ILE A 147 4.77 15.21 -19.82
CA ILE A 147 5.23 15.12 -18.44
C ILE A 147 6.61 15.79 -18.37
N ALA A 148 6.68 16.85 -17.58
CA ALA A 148 7.91 17.54 -17.26
C ALA A 148 8.85 16.66 -16.43
N ILE A 149 8.32 16.09 -15.37
CA ILE A 149 9.07 15.32 -14.37
C ILE A 149 8.20 14.17 -13.89
N CYS A 150 8.74 12.95 -13.87
CA CYS A 150 8.15 11.82 -13.17
C CYS A 150 9.07 11.43 -12.00
N ILE A 151 8.56 11.36 -10.78
CA ILE A 151 9.35 11.12 -9.56
C ILE A 151 8.66 10.14 -8.61
N GLY A 152 9.43 9.26 -7.99
CA GLY A 152 8.86 8.21 -7.14
C GLY A 152 9.91 7.37 -6.42
N GLY A 153 9.57 6.96 -5.20
CA GLY A 153 10.41 6.14 -4.33
C GLY A 153 9.91 4.69 -4.22
N SER A 154 10.82 3.72 -4.06
CA SER A 154 10.45 2.30 -3.87
C SER A 154 9.62 1.77 -5.06
N LEU A 155 8.39 1.26 -4.82
CA LEU A 155 7.45 0.92 -5.90
C LEU A 155 7.20 2.10 -6.85
N GLY A 156 7.14 3.33 -6.33
CA GLY A 156 7.01 4.54 -7.12
C GLY A 156 8.19 4.75 -8.08
N GLY A 157 9.39 4.34 -7.67
CA GLY A 157 10.55 4.38 -8.56
C GLY A 157 10.47 3.35 -9.69
N MET A 158 9.82 2.21 -9.48
CA MET A 158 9.57 1.21 -10.54
C MET A 158 8.60 1.79 -11.57
N GLN A 159 7.57 2.49 -11.11
CA GLN A 159 6.65 3.25 -11.97
C GLN A 159 7.40 4.31 -12.78
N CYS A 160 8.31 5.09 -12.16
CA CYS A 160 9.10 6.08 -12.89
C CYS A 160 9.94 5.48 -14.02
N LEU A 161 10.53 4.30 -13.79
CA LEU A 161 11.30 3.60 -14.82
C LEU A 161 10.39 3.21 -16.00
N GLU A 162 9.19 2.68 -15.73
CA GLU A 162 8.21 2.34 -16.79
C GLU A 162 7.64 3.58 -17.50
N TRP A 163 7.41 4.69 -16.79
CA TRP A 163 7.07 5.98 -17.42
C TRP A 163 8.16 6.43 -18.40
N GLY A 164 9.43 6.29 -18.02
CA GLY A 164 10.57 6.62 -18.89
C GLY A 164 10.61 5.82 -20.19
N MET A 165 10.01 4.63 -20.23
CA MET A 165 9.93 3.80 -21.45
C MET A 165 8.97 4.37 -22.50
N LEU A 166 8.12 5.35 -22.16
CA LEU A 166 7.26 6.03 -23.12
C LEU A 166 8.01 7.04 -24.01
N GLY A 167 9.29 7.30 -23.73
CA GLY A 167 10.16 8.15 -24.53
C GLY A 167 10.19 9.61 -24.09
N ALA A 168 11.29 10.29 -24.42
CA ALA A 168 11.58 11.66 -24.00
C ALA A 168 10.58 12.70 -24.54
N ASP A 169 9.91 12.39 -25.65
CA ASP A 169 8.88 13.25 -26.24
C ASP A 169 7.66 13.39 -25.32
N TYR A 170 7.35 12.36 -24.52
CA TYR A 170 6.24 12.39 -23.57
C TYR A 170 6.71 12.59 -22.13
N VAL A 171 7.84 12.01 -21.72
CA VAL A 171 8.40 12.14 -20.35
C VAL A 171 9.80 12.73 -20.42
N ARG A 172 9.95 14.01 -20.08
CA ARG A 172 11.25 14.70 -20.24
C ARG A 172 12.30 14.26 -19.22
N VAL A 173 11.90 14.07 -17.97
CA VAL A 173 12.81 13.74 -16.86
C VAL A 173 12.17 12.69 -15.96
N ILE A 174 12.96 11.69 -15.57
CA ILE A 174 12.59 10.71 -14.53
C ILE A 174 13.53 10.83 -13.33
N VAL A 175 12.98 10.68 -12.13
CA VAL A 175 13.72 10.72 -10.85
C VAL A 175 13.34 9.49 -10.02
N PRO A 176 13.89 8.30 -10.36
CA PRO A 176 13.67 7.08 -9.59
C PRO A 176 14.51 7.09 -8.30
N ILE A 177 13.87 6.81 -7.15
CA ILE A 177 14.52 6.86 -5.83
C ILE A 177 14.41 5.49 -5.14
N ALA A 178 15.52 4.98 -4.59
CA ALA A 178 15.55 3.76 -3.77
C ALA A 178 14.72 2.60 -4.37
N THR A 179 14.99 2.26 -5.62
CA THR A 179 14.18 1.34 -6.43
C THR A 179 15.05 0.37 -7.23
N CYS A 180 14.43 -0.47 -8.05
CA CYS A 180 15.11 -1.41 -8.94
C CYS A 180 14.37 -1.53 -10.28
N GLY A 181 15.10 -1.80 -11.37
CA GLY A 181 14.49 -2.13 -12.67
C GLY A 181 13.93 -3.55 -12.75
N LYS A 182 14.33 -4.43 -11.82
CA LYS A 182 13.80 -5.79 -11.68
C LYS A 182 13.84 -6.20 -10.21
N HIS A 183 12.76 -6.82 -9.74
CA HIS A 183 12.69 -7.31 -8.37
C HIS A 183 13.76 -8.38 -8.13
N SER A 184 14.65 -8.16 -7.16
CA SER A 184 15.70 -9.11 -6.79
C SER A 184 15.14 -10.32 -6.05
N ALA A 185 15.86 -11.44 -6.07
CA ALA A 185 15.52 -12.63 -5.29
C ALA A 185 15.31 -12.29 -3.80
N TRP A 186 16.18 -11.43 -3.24
CA TRP A 186 16.05 -10.97 -1.86
C TRP A 186 14.73 -10.25 -1.59
N GLY A 187 14.36 -9.29 -2.45
CA GLY A 187 13.11 -8.58 -2.31
C GLY A 187 11.89 -9.49 -2.49
N ILE A 188 11.97 -10.45 -3.44
CA ILE A 188 10.92 -11.45 -3.66
C ILE A 188 10.74 -12.31 -2.40
N SER A 189 11.83 -12.78 -1.79
CA SER A 189 11.78 -13.60 -0.57
C SER A 189 11.17 -12.86 0.61
N TRP A 190 11.48 -11.57 0.80
CA TRP A 190 10.84 -10.75 1.84
C TRP A 190 9.35 -10.53 1.58
N GLY A 191 8.98 -10.25 0.32
CA GLY A 191 7.58 -10.14 -0.06
C GLY A 191 6.80 -11.44 0.19
N GLU A 192 7.43 -12.59 -0.06
CA GLU A 192 6.83 -13.90 0.23
C GLU A 192 6.66 -14.15 1.72
N ALA A 193 7.69 -13.88 2.55
CA ALA A 193 7.57 -14.03 4.00
C ALA A 193 6.47 -13.15 4.59
N GLN A 194 6.31 -11.92 4.08
CA GLN A 194 5.22 -11.03 4.46
C GLN A 194 3.85 -11.59 4.06
N ARG A 195 3.69 -12.13 2.83
CA ARG A 195 2.44 -12.79 2.41
C ARG A 195 2.13 -14.02 3.26
N GLN A 196 3.10 -14.88 3.54
CA GLN A 196 2.92 -16.06 4.39
C GLN A 196 2.50 -15.69 5.82
N SER A 197 2.96 -14.54 6.33
CA SER A 197 2.48 -14.02 7.62
C SER A 197 0.96 -13.79 7.59
N ILE A 198 0.43 -13.20 6.52
CA ILE A 198 -1.01 -13.00 6.31
C ILE A 198 -1.72 -14.34 6.10
N TYR A 199 -1.19 -15.23 5.25
CA TYR A 199 -1.83 -16.51 4.93
C TYR A 199 -1.92 -17.47 6.12
N SER A 200 -0.98 -17.36 7.06
CA SER A 200 -0.97 -18.15 8.28
C SER A 200 -1.99 -17.69 9.32
N ASP A 201 -2.58 -16.50 9.15
CA ASP A 201 -3.60 -16.00 10.06
C ASP A 201 -4.90 -16.82 9.89
N PRO A 202 -5.46 -17.42 10.96
CA PRO A 202 -6.69 -18.20 10.88
C PRO A 202 -7.88 -17.42 10.30
N ASN A 203 -7.87 -16.09 10.42
CA ASN A 203 -8.93 -15.25 9.87
C ASN A 203 -8.73 -14.93 8.38
N TYR A 204 -7.61 -15.30 7.74
CA TYR A 204 -7.37 -15.00 6.33
C TYR A 204 -8.41 -15.64 5.40
N CYS A 205 -8.92 -16.84 5.74
CA CYS A 205 -10.02 -17.49 5.01
C CYS A 205 -9.82 -17.51 3.48
N ASN A 206 -8.60 -17.77 3.00
CA ASN A 206 -8.23 -17.73 1.56
C ASN A 206 -8.61 -16.40 0.88
N GLY A 207 -8.51 -15.28 1.60
CA GLY A 207 -8.88 -13.95 1.12
C GLY A 207 -10.38 -13.64 1.18
N ARG A 208 -11.23 -14.55 1.67
CA ARG A 208 -12.69 -14.39 1.80
C ARG A 208 -13.11 -14.03 3.24
N TYR A 209 -12.29 -13.25 3.92
CA TYR A 209 -12.54 -12.79 5.29
C TYR A 209 -13.57 -11.66 5.35
N THR A 210 -14.21 -11.46 6.51
CA THR A 210 -15.21 -10.39 6.71
C THR A 210 -14.59 -9.17 7.38
N ALA A 211 -15.35 -8.07 7.46
CA ALA A 211 -14.88 -6.84 8.12
C ALA A 211 -14.66 -7.04 9.64
N GLU A 212 -15.35 -7.99 10.25
CA GLU A 212 -15.29 -8.32 11.68
C GLU A 212 -14.18 -9.33 12.00
N LYS A 213 -13.79 -10.16 11.03
CA LYS A 213 -12.78 -11.22 11.19
C LYS A 213 -11.68 -11.05 10.15
N LYS A 214 -10.87 -10.01 10.31
CA LYS A 214 -9.72 -9.74 9.42
C LYS A 214 -8.48 -10.49 9.88
N PRO A 215 -7.52 -10.78 8.98
CA PRO A 215 -6.22 -11.35 9.32
C PRO A 215 -5.27 -10.28 9.91
N ASP A 216 -5.73 -9.58 10.96
CA ASP A 216 -5.02 -8.43 11.54
C ASP A 216 -3.67 -8.82 12.14
N ASN A 217 -3.55 -10.03 12.71
CA ASN A 217 -2.28 -10.49 13.28
C ASN A 217 -1.26 -10.79 12.18
N GLY A 218 -1.71 -11.46 11.12
CA GLY A 218 -0.87 -11.74 9.96
C GLY A 218 -0.41 -10.47 9.25
N LEU A 219 -1.31 -9.49 9.10
CA LEU A 219 -0.99 -8.18 8.53
C LEU A 219 -0.01 -7.40 9.42
N SER A 220 -0.21 -7.42 10.74
CA SER A 220 0.69 -6.81 11.72
C SER A 220 2.10 -7.41 11.65
N ALA A 221 2.22 -8.73 11.61
CA ALA A 221 3.49 -9.43 11.45
C ALA A 221 4.19 -9.11 10.13
N ALA A 222 3.43 -9.05 9.03
CA ALA A 222 3.95 -8.62 7.73
C ALA A 222 4.52 -7.19 7.81
N ARG A 223 3.79 -6.26 8.45
CA ARG A 223 4.20 -4.87 8.61
C ARG A 223 5.43 -4.71 9.50
N MET A 224 5.50 -5.43 10.62
CA MET A 224 6.67 -5.46 11.49
C MET A 224 7.92 -5.94 10.74
N SER A 225 7.78 -7.02 9.96
CA SER A 225 8.86 -7.57 9.15
C SER A 225 9.33 -6.57 8.08
N ALA A 226 8.38 -5.90 7.42
CA ALA A 226 8.68 -4.87 6.43
C ALA A 226 9.49 -3.71 7.03
N LEU A 227 9.12 -3.22 8.21
CA LEU A 227 9.81 -2.10 8.88
C LEU A 227 11.27 -2.38 9.23
N LEU A 228 11.59 -3.63 9.53
CA LEU A 228 12.98 -4.05 9.76
C LEU A 228 13.81 -3.94 8.48
N THR A 229 13.19 -4.16 7.31
CA THR A 229 13.87 -4.02 6.00
C THR A 229 13.93 -2.58 5.49
N TYR A 230 13.08 -1.68 6.00
CA TYR A 230 13.05 -0.27 5.60
C TYR A 230 14.03 0.62 6.36
N ARG A 231 14.66 0.10 7.42
CA ARG A 231 15.64 0.81 8.24
C ARG A 231 16.96 0.06 8.27
N SER A 232 18.01 0.72 8.74
CA SER A 232 19.29 0.08 9.00
C SER A 232 19.33 -0.50 10.42
N ARG A 233 20.14 -1.55 10.59
CA ARG A 233 20.47 -2.13 11.90
C ARG A 233 20.92 -1.06 12.89
N ASP A 234 21.85 -0.20 12.49
CA ASP A 234 22.45 0.82 13.36
C ASP A 234 21.43 1.88 13.78
N SER A 235 20.45 2.20 12.93
CA SER A 235 19.32 3.07 13.29
C SER A 235 18.45 2.46 14.40
N PHE A 236 18.23 1.15 14.38
CA PHE A 236 17.50 0.46 15.45
C PHE A 236 18.31 0.40 16.75
N GLU A 237 19.60 0.07 16.66
CA GLU A 237 20.47 -0.03 17.83
C GLU A 237 20.60 1.32 18.56
N SER A 238 20.89 2.39 17.82
CA SER A 238 21.01 3.75 18.39
C SER A 238 19.70 4.24 19.03
N ARG A 239 18.55 3.97 18.40
CA ARG A 239 17.25 4.45 18.89
C ARG A 239 16.80 3.68 20.12
N PHE A 240 16.85 2.35 20.07
CA PHE A 240 16.22 1.48 21.07
C PHE A 240 17.22 0.74 21.96
N GLY A 241 18.24 0.10 21.38
CA GLY A 241 19.15 -0.78 22.11
C GLY A 241 18.41 -1.77 23.02
N ARG A 242 18.89 -1.93 24.26
CA ARG A 242 18.23 -2.75 25.30
C ARG A 242 17.29 -1.95 26.21
N LYS A 243 16.85 -0.75 25.82
CA LYS A 243 15.97 0.09 26.66
C LYS A 243 14.63 -0.59 26.88
N MET A 244 14.23 -0.75 28.13
CA MET A 244 12.89 -1.22 28.53
C MET A 244 11.89 -0.07 28.46
N MET A 245 10.61 -0.39 28.30
CA MET A 245 9.53 0.60 28.45
C MET A 245 9.45 1.06 29.91
N THR A 246 9.42 2.37 30.13
CA THR A 246 9.41 2.98 31.47
C THR A 246 8.01 3.25 32.01
N SER A 247 6.98 3.26 31.16
CA SER A 247 5.56 3.38 31.52
C SER A 247 4.64 3.00 30.36
N GLY A 248 3.39 2.60 30.65
CA GLY A 248 2.35 2.28 29.65
C GLY A 248 1.75 0.87 29.76
N ARG A 249 0.79 0.54 28.90
CA ARG A 249 0.35 -0.85 28.62
C ARG A 249 0.75 -1.18 27.18
N VAL A 250 1.22 -2.39 26.93
CA VAL A 250 1.58 -2.85 25.58
C VAL A 250 0.84 -4.14 25.32
N ARG A 251 0.12 -4.22 24.20
CA ARG A 251 -0.51 -5.46 23.75
C ARG A 251 0.56 -6.53 23.57
N VAL A 252 0.37 -7.72 24.15
CA VAL A 252 1.31 -8.82 24.01
C VAL A 252 0.60 -10.01 23.37
N TYR A 253 1.23 -10.59 22.35
CA TYR A 253 0.79 -11.85 21.76
C TYR A 253 1.13 -12.99 22.73
N GLN A 254 0.11 -13.72 23.18
CA GLN A 254 0.29 -15.04 23.78
C GLN A 254 -0.36 -16.10 22.90
N SER A 255 0.44 -17.10 22.53
CA SER A 255 -0.10 -18.38 22.08
C SER A 255 -0.60 -19.11 23.32
N SER A 256 -1.88 -19.50 23.32
CA SER A 256 -2.51 -20.30 24.39
C SER A 256 -1.83 -21.65 24.67
N ASN A 257 -0.89 -22.08 23.81
CA ASN A 257 -0.20 -23.37 23.92
C ASN A 257 1.23 -23.30 24.49
N LEU A 258 1.77 -22.11 24.77
CA LEU A 258 3.07 -21.98 25.45
C LEU A 258 2.83 -21.83 26.96
N LYS A 259 2.44 -22.92 27.61
CA LYS A 259 2.63 -23.04 29.07
C LYS A 259 4.13 -23.04 29.31
N ASP A 260 4.59 -22.12 30.15
CA ASP A 260 5.94 -22.12 30.70
C ASP A 260 6.14 -23.46 31.41
N SER A 261 6.89 -24.38 30.80
CA SER A 261 7.09 -25.73 31.32
C SER A 261 8.14 -25.71 32.44
N GLY A 262 7.79 -25.04 33.53
CA GLY A 262 8.34 -25.34 34.84
C GLY A 262 7.76 -26.68 35.31
N SER A 263 8.56 -27.74 35.20
CA SER A 263 8.44 -29.02 35.91
C SER A 263 7.08 -29.74 35.91
N ALA A 264 6.88 -30.69 35.00
CA ALA A 264 6.29 -32.01 35.28
C ALA A 264 6.34 -32.90 34.02
N ALA A 265 6.55 -34.21 34.22
CA ALA A 265 6.73 -35.25 33.20
C ALA A 265 5.46 -35.49 32.35
N PRO A 266 5.57 -36.16 31.18
CA PRO A 266 4.48 -36.21 30.19
C PRO A 266 3.49 -37.34 30.50
N GLU A 267 2.19 -37.04 30.43
CA GLU A 267 1.13 -38.03 30.21
C GLU A 267 0.52 -37.86 28.81
N ALA A 268 -0.03 -38.96 28.31
CA ALA A 268 -0.22 -39.30 26.91
C ALA A 268 -1.10 -38.34 26.08
N ALA A 269 -0.74 -38.25 24.79
CA ALA A 269 -1.36 -37.40 23.79
C ALA A 269 -2.69 -37.94 23.27
N GLU A 270 -3.73 -37.10 23.30
CA GLU A 270 -4.84 -37.17 22.33
C GLU A 270 -4.56 -36.18 21.19
N SER A 271 -4.52 -36.70 19.96
CA SER A 271 -4.25 -35.94 18.73
C SER A 271 -5.49 -35.15 18.31
N GLY A 272 -5.71 -33.99 18.92
CA GLY A 272 -6.54 -32.93 18.38
C GLY A 272 -5.66 -31.88 17.71
N SER A 273 -5.86 -31.62 16.41
CA SER A 273 -5.23 -30.47 15.72
C SER A 273 -5.77 -29.17 16.30
N THR A 274 -5.17 -28.68 17.38
CA THR A 274 -5.46 -27.36 17.95
C THR A 274 -4.55 -26.34 17.27
N THR A 275 -5.02 -25.78 16.16
CA THR A 275 -4.41 -24.55 15.61
C THR A 275 -4.39 -23.51 16.75
N PRO A 276 -3.23 -22.95 17.11
CA PRO A 276 -3.13 -22.04 18.25
C PRO A 276 -4.12 -20.88 18.11
N GLN A 277 -5.05 -20.74 19.06
CA GLN A 277 -5.90 -19.57 19.14
C GLN A 277 -5.12 -18.46 19.86
N ALA A 278 -4.89 -17.37 19.14
CA ALA A 278 -4.25 -16.17 19.65
C ALA A 278 -5.29 -15.23 20.26
N THR A 279 -5.09 -14.85 21.52
CA THR A 279 -5.89 -13.80 22.19
C THR A 279 -4.95 -12.70 22.66
N ASN A 280 -5.36 -11.45 22.50
CA ASN A 280 -4.61 -10.28 22.94
C ASN A 280 -4.79 -10.12 24.45
N ASP A 281 -3.69 -10.13 25.22
CA ASP A 281 -3.72 -9.79 26.65
C ASP A 281 -2.68 -8.71 26.99
N ASP A 282 -3.00 -7.86 27.96
CA ASP A 282 -2.18 -6.70 28.36
C ASP A 282 -1.12 -7.14 29.38
N ARG A 283 0.19 -7.02 29.09
CA ARG A 283 1.26 -7.18 30.09
C ARG A 283 1.71 -5.84 30.68
N GLU A 284 2.25 -5.88 31.91
CA GLU A 284 2.95 -4.75 32.53
C GLU A 284 4.17 -4.32 31.69
N ALA A 285 4.27 -3.01 31.39
CA ALA A 285 5.29 -2.44 30.50
C ALA A 285 6.74 -2.66 30.94
N SER A 286 7.00 -2.86 32.23
CA SER A 286 8.36 -3.05 32.77
C SER A 286 9.08 -4.30 32.25
N SER A 287 8.36 -5.21 31.57
CA SER A 287 8.89 -6.46 31.00
C SER A 287 9.15 -6.43 29.49
N ILE A 288 8.94 -5.28 28.81
CA ILE A 288 8.97 -5.18 27.34
C ILE A 288 10.04 -4.21 26.86
N PHE A 289 10.84 -4.63 25.88
CA PHE A 289 11.81 -3.74 25.22
C PHE A 289 11.10 -2.68 24.38
N SER A 290 11.61 -1.46 24.39
CA SER A 290 11.10 -0.33 23.57
C SER A 290 11.04 -0.66 22.07
N ALA A 291 11.99 -1.47 21.57
CA ALA A 291 11.96 -1.97 20.19
C ALA A 291 10.73 -2.87 19.89
N GLN A 292 10.34 -3.74 20.85
CA GLN A 292 9.16 -4.59 20.70
C GLN A 292 7.87 -3.76 20.70
N SER A 293 7.79 -2.78 21.61
CA SER A 293 6.68 -1.84 21.66
C SER A 293 6.55 -1.04 20.35
N TYR A 294 7.67 -0.52 19.83
CA TYR A 294 7.69 0.19 18.56
C TYR A 294 7.20 -0.67 17.39
N LEU A 295 7.66 -1.91 17.27
CA LEU A 295 7.22 -2.79 16.19
C LEU A 295 5.72 -3.08 16.28
N ARG A 296 5.20 -3.38 17.49
CA ARG A 296 3.78 -3.64 17.70
C ARG A 296 2.92 -2.43 17.34
N TYR A 297 3.28 -1.24 17.83
CA TYR A 297 2.59 0.00 17.49
C TYR A 297 2.55 0.27 15.99
N GLN A 298 3.60 -0.11 15.26
CA GLN A 298 3.64 0.10 13.81
C GLN A 298 2.93 -0.99 13.00
N GLY A 299 2.66 -2.14 13.62
CA GLY A 299 1.90 -3.24 13.02
C GLY A 299 0.40 -3.18 13.34
N GLU A 300 -0.02 -2.36 14.30
CA GLU A 300 -1.43 -1.97 14.50
C GLU A 300 -1.90 -1.03 13.39
#